data_AF-A0A2H9QXF9-F1
#
_entry.id   AF-A0A2H9QXF9-F1
#
_cell.length_a   1.000
_cell.length_b   1.000
_cell.length_c   1.000
_cell.angle_alpha   90.00
_cell.angle_beta   90.00
_cell.angle_gamma   90.00
#
_symmetry.space_group_name_H-M   'P 1'
#
loop_
_entity.id
_entity.type
_entity.pdbx_description
1 polymer ?
#
loop_
_entity_poly.entity_id
_entity_poly.type
_entity_poly.pdbx_seq_one_letter_code
_entity_poly.pdbx_strand_id
1 'polypeptide(L)'
;MIVMRDRYFRTLKTMDTFVDRALGLIPRSPFLSGFHYNLDLLHAAVANTYLETVGSRADSIHLAIKRVPASDVYWEYHKTVEILGTKFKLNEQDVVLAFDYTDEDFYGDVQGMWIHGWNGKN
;
A
#
# COMPACT_ATOMS: atom_id res chain seq x y z
N MET A 1 -9.48 -17.86 -18.25
CA MET A 1 -8.50 -16.76 -18.40
C MET A 1 -9.11 -15.37 -18.23
N ILE A 2 -10.32 -15.10 -18.75
CA ILE A 2 -11.01 -13.78 -18.66
C ILE A 2 -11.35 -13.39 -17.20
N VAL A 3 -11.91 -14.32 -16.41
CA VAL A 3 -12.31 -14.08 -15.00
C VAL A 3 -11.15 -13.60 -14.10
N MET A 4 -9.92 -14.08 -14.37
CA MET A 4 -8.73 -13.65 -13.61
C MET A 4 -8.37 -12.20 -13.92
N ARG A 5 -8.44 -11.79 -15.19
CA ARG A 5 -8.14 -10.42 -15.62
C ARG A 5 -9.08 -9.41 -14.98
N ASP A 6 -10.39 -9.70 -14.96
CA ASP A 6 -11.38 -8.78 -14.37
C ASP A 6 -11.19 -8.63 -12.86
N ARG A 7 -10.83 -9.73 -12.19
CA ARG A 7 -10.49 -9.71 -10.76
C ARG A 7 -9.25 -8.84 -10.50
N TYR A 8 -8.17 -9.03 -11.26
CA TYR A 8 -6.95 -8.22 -11.11
C TYR A 8 -7.21 -6.75 -11.38
N PHE A 9 -7.94 -6.43 -12.45
CA PHE A 9 -8.30 -5.06 -12.78
C PHE A 9 -9.11 -4.40 -11.66
N ARG A 10 -10.08 -5.12 -11.09
CA ARG A 10 -10.87 -4.64 -9.95
C ARG A 10 -9.99 -4.39 -8.73
N THR A 11 -9.08 -5.31 -8.41
CA THR A 11 -8.15 -5.15 -7.28
C THR A 11 -7.24 -3.94 -7.48
N LEU A 12 -6.63 -3.78 -8.65
CA LEU A 12 -5.79 -2.62 -8.97
C LEU A 12 -6.57 -1.32 -8.85
N LYS A 13 -7.81 -1.27 -9.37
CA LYS A 13 -8.66 -0.09 -9.25
C LYS A 13 -9.03 0.25 -7.80
N THR A 14 -9.26 -0.77 -6.96
CA THR A 14 -9.49 -0.57 -5.53
C THR A 14 -8.25 0.01 -4.86
N MET A 15 -7.06 -0.49 -5.22
CA MET A 15 -5.79 0.00 -4.69
C MET A 15 -5.49 1.43 -5.17
N ASP A 16 -5.71 1.75 -6.45
CA ASP A 16 -5.60 3.11 -7.00
C ASP A 16 -6.48 4.08 -6.20
N THR A 17 -7.75 3.70 -6.00
CA THR A 17 -8.72 4.53 -5.26
C THR A 17 -8.30 4.72 -3.81
N PHE A 18 -7.80 3.68 -3.17
CA PHE A 18 -7.31 3.73 -1.80
C PHE A 18 -6.12 4.71 -1.70
N VAL A 19 -5.09 4.53 -2.53
CA VAL A 19 -3.89 5.39 -2.49
C VAL A 19 -4.22 6.83 -2.85
N ASP A 20 -5.06 7.05 -3.87
CA ASP A 20 -5.49 8.40 -4.25
C ASP A 20 -6.19 9.12 -3.10
N ARG A 21 -7.12 8.45 -2.40
CA ARG A 21 -7.86 9.06 -1.30
C ARG A 21 -7.02 9.21 -0.04
N ALA A 22 -6.25 8.19 0.32
CA ALA A 22 -5.42 8.19 1.52
C ALA A 22 -4.32 9.26 1.44
N LEU A 23 -3.82 9.58 0.25
CA LEU A 23 -2.76 10.54 0.01
C LEU A 23 -3.25 11.86 -0.62
N GLY A 24 -4.56 12.07 -0.72
CA GLY A 24 -5.15 13.30 -1.28
C GLY A 24 -4.73 13.58 -2.74
N LEU A 25 -4.44 12.54 -3.52
CA LEU A 25 -3.99 12.67 -4.91
C LEU A 25 -5.18 12.83 -5.85
N ILE A 26 -4.95 13.57 -6.95
CA ILE A 26 -5.97 13.81 -7.96
C ILE A 26 -5.78 12.78 -9.09
N PRO A 27 -6.77 11.88 -9.31
CA PRO A 27 -6.70 10.93 -10.41
C PRO A 27 -6.67 11.65 -11.76
N ARG A 28 -5.89 11.13 -12.72
CA ARG A 28 -5.81 11.66 -14.09
C ARG A 28 -5.39 13.15 -14.16
N SER A 29 -4.56 13.57 -13.22
CA SER A 29 -3.91 14.88 -13.24
C SER A 29 -2.54 14.80 -13.94
N PRO A 30 -1.90 15.94 -14.28
CA PRO A 30 -0.51 15.93 -14.75
C PRO A 30 0.50 15.54 -13.65
N PHE A 31 0.05 15.37 -12.40
CA PHE A 31 0.88 14.97 -11.27
C PHE A 31 0.77 13.46 -10.99
N LEU A 32 1.62 12.98 -10.10
CA LEU A 32 1.60 11.60 -9.64
C LEU A 32 0.28 11.28 -8.94
N SER A 33 -0.19 10.06 -9.15
CA SER A 33 -1.43 9.50 -8.60
C SER A 33 -1.16 8.10 -8.07
N GLY A 34 -2.15 7.48 -7.42
CA GLY A 34 -2.10 6.10 -6.95
C GLY A 34 -1.65 5.12 -8.03
N PHE A 35 -2.09 5.31 -9.29
CA PHE A 35 -1.62 4.52 -10.43
C PHE A 35 -0.09 4.49 -10.57
N HIS A 36 0.58 5.61 -10.31
CA HIS A 36 2.04 5.72 -10.42
C HIS A 36 2.76 5.07 -9.23
N TYR A 37 2.18 5.17 -8.03
CA TYR A 37 2.78 4.62 -6.81
C TYR A 37 2.52 3.13 -6.64
N ASN A 38 1.42 2.63 -7.20
CA ASN A 38 0.96 1.27 -7.01
C ASN A 38 1.91 0.20 -7.52
N LEU A 39 2.68 0.47 -8.58
CA LEU A 39 3.68 -0.47 -9.06
C LEU A 39 4.79 -0.68 -8.02
N ASP A 40 5.33 0.42 -7.50
CA ASP A 40 6.45 0.40 -6.54
C ASP A 40 5.96 -0.20 -5.20
N LEU A 41 4.75 0.14 -4.75
CA LEU A 41 4.10 -0.45 -3.56
C LEU A 41 3.90 -1.96 -3.70
N LEU A 42 3.43 -2.43 -4.86
CA LEU A 42 3.24 -3.87 -5.10
C LEU A 42 4.57 -4.61 -5.14
N HIS A 43 5.58 -4.06 -5.81
CA HIS A 43 6.91 -4.70 -5.86
C HIS A 43 7.52 -4.80 -4.47
N ALA A 44 7.41 -3.75 -3.65
CA ALA A 44 7.92 -3.73 -2.28
C ALA A 44 7.25 -4.82 -1.43
N ALA A 45 5.91 -4.91 -1.52
CA ALA A 45 5.13 -5.92 -0.81
C ALA A 45 5.44 -7.36 -1.28
N VAL A 46 5.59 -7.58 -2.59
CA VAL A 46 5.89 -8.91 -3.16
C VAL A 46 7.31 -9.36 -2.80
N ALA A 47 8.27 -8.44 -2.82
CA ALA A 47 9.66 -8.73 -2.48
C ALA A 47 9.96 -8.66 -0.98
N ASN A 48 8.97 -8.31 -0.15
CA ASN A 48 9.09 -8.14 1.29
C ASN A 48 10.29 -7.23 1.67
N THR A 49 10.30 -6.04 1.06
CA THR A 49 11.41 -5.09 1.11
C THR A 49 10.91 -3.65 1.07
N TYR A 50 11.81 -2.68 1.13
CA TYR A 50 11.50 -1.26 1.15
C TYR A 50 11.12 -0.70 -0.21
N LEU A 51 10.37 0.40 -0.19
CA LEU A 51 10.06 1.16 -1.40
C LEU A 51 11.33 1.70 -2.07
N GLU A 52 12.34 2.17 -1.32
CA GLU A 52 13.60 2.63 -1.92
C GLU A 52 14.40 1.52 -2.60
N THR A 53 14.15 0.26 -2.23
CA THR A 53 14.83 -0.89 -2.80
C THR A 53 14.29 -1.22 -4.19
N VAL A 54 12.97 -1.14 -4.39
CA VAL A 54 12.32 -1.61 -5.64
C VAL A 54 11.90 -0.49 -6.59
N GLY A 55 11.90 0.76 -6.14
CA GLY A 55 11.25 1.86 -6.85
C GLY A 55 12.03 3.16 -6.78
N SER A 56 11.93 3.95 -7.85
CA SER A 56 12.57 5.27 -7.93
C SER A 56 11.69 6.40 -7.37
N ARG A 57 10.56 6.08 -6.74
CA ARG A 57 9.56 7.05 -6.27
C ARG A 57 9.38 7.06 -4.76
N ALA A 58 10.22 6.35 -4.02
CA ALA A 58 10.16 6.28 -2.55
C ALA A 58 10.07 7.68 -1.92
N ASP A 59 10.93 8.61 -2.33
CA ASP A 59 10.91 10.00 -1.86
C ASP A 59 9.59 10.71 -2.15
N SER A 60 9.05 10.56 -3.36
CA SER A 60 7.79 11.21 -3.73
C SER A 60 6.60 10.64 -2.96
N ILE A 61 6.61 9.33 -2.67
CA ILE A 61 5.60 8.67 -1.83
C ILE A 61 5.74 9.15 -0.38
N HIS A 62 6.96 9.20 0.15
CA HIS A 62 7.25 9.73 1.49
C HIS A 62 6.72 11.15 1.66
N LEU A 63 7.01 12.03 0.69
CA LEU A 63 6.53 13.41 0.70
C LEU A 63 5.00 13.50 0.57
N ALA A 64 4.37 12.61 -0.21
CA ALA A 64 2.91 12.56 -0.30
C ALA A 64 2.27 12.18 1.03
N ILE A 65 2.81 11.16 1.72
CA ILE A 65 2.37 10.73 3.05
C ILE A 65 2.53 11.87 4.07
N LYS A 66 3.65 12.59 4.05
CA LYS A 66 3.90 13.70 4.99
C LYS A 66 2.97 14.92 4.80
N ARG A 67 2.31 15.03 3.64
CA ARG A 67 1.42 16.17 3.31
C ARG A 67 -0.02 15.96 3.76
N VAL A 68 -0.42 14.74 4.06
CA VAL A 68 -1.77 14.42 4.51
C VAL A 68 -1.80 14.18 6.02
N PRO A 69 -2.91 14.51 6.71
CA PRO A 69 -3.07 14.12 8.09
C PRO A 69 -3.20 12.60 8.20
N ALA A 70 -2.67 12.01 9.28
CA ALA A 70 -2.77 10.57 9.52
C ALA A 70 -4.23 10.05 9.52
N SER A 71 -5.19 10.93 9.81
CA SER A 71 -6.63 10.62 9.73
C SER A 71 -7.08 10.17 8.35
N ASP A 72 -6.48 10.67 7.27
CA ASP A 72 -6.91 10.34 5.91
C ASP A 72 -6.58 8.89 5.59
N VAL A 73 -5.36 8.47 5.94
CA VAL A 73 -4.94 7.06 5.85
C VAL A 73 -5.78 6.17 6.76
N TYR A 74 -6.00 6.59 8.01
CA TYR A 74 -6.82 5.84 8.97
C TYR A 74 -8.24 5.59 8.45
N TRP A 75 -8.93 6.62 7.97
CA TRP A 75 -10.32 6.49 7.53
C TRP A 75 -10.45 5.68 6.24
N GLU A 76 -9.54 5.82 5.29
CA GLU A 76 -9.56 4.97 4.09
C GLU A 76 -9.20 3.51 4.41
N TYR A 77 -8.32 3.26 5.38
CA TYR A 77 -8.02 1.91 5.86
C TYR A 77 -9.23 1.30 6.55
N HIS A 78 -9.83 2.01 7.51
CA HIS A 78 -11.04 1.59 8.22
C HIS A 78 -12.16 1.23 7.24
N LYS A 79 -12.44 2.12 6.27
CA LYS A 79 -13.45 1.88 5.24
C LYS A 79 -13.15 0.66 4.38
N THR A 80 -11.88 0.43 4.03
CA THR A 80 -11.47 -0.76 3.26
C THR A 80 -11.69 -2.03 4.07
N VAL A 81 -11.30 -2.04 5.35
CA VAL A 81 -11.53 -3.16 6.27
C VAL A 81 -13.03 -3.39 6.47
N GLU A 82 -13.84 -2.36 6.62
CA GLU A 82 -15.30 -2.47 6.75
C GLU A 82 -15.96 -3.10 5.52
N ILE A 83 -15.55 -2.66 4.32
CA ILE A 83 -16.04 -3.22 3.05
C ILE A 83 -15.67 -4.69 2.92
N LEU A 84 -14.41 -5.03 3.18
CA LEU A 84 -13.93 -6.41 3.12
C LEU A 84 -14.60 -7.25 4.22
N GLY A 85 -14.72 -6.70 5.42
CA GLY A 85 -15.35 -7.30 6.58
C GLY A 85 -16.79 -7.71 6.31
N THR A 86 -17.56 -6.78 5.73
CA THR A 86 -18.94 -7.03 5.32
C THR A 86 -19.00 -8.11 4.23
N LYS A 87 -18.15 -8.01 3.20
CA LYS A 87 -18.14 -8.95 2.08
C LYS A 87 -17.83 -10.38 2.52
N PHE A 88 -16.92 -10.53 3.48
CA PHE A 88 -16.50 -11.83 4.00
C PHE A 88 -17.27 -12.26 5.25
N LYS A 89 -18.26 -11.48 5.71
CA LYS A 89 -19.03 -11.75 6.93
C LYS A 89 -18.12 -11.99 8.14
N LEU A 90 -17.09 -11.15 8.29
CA LEU A 90 -16.11 -11.31 9.38
C LEU A 90 -16.75 -11.14 10.77
N ASN A 91 -17.88 -10.44 10.86
CA ASN A 91 -18.68 -10.31 12.08
C ASN A 91 -19.39 -11.61 12.49
N GLU A 92 -19.47 -12.60 11.60
CA GLU A 92 -20.07 -13.93 11.85
C GLU A 92 -18.97 -14.98 12.16
N GLN A 93 -17.70 -14.56 12.25
CA GLN A 93 -16.54 -15.43 12.37
C GLN A 93 -15.69 -15.03 13.58
N ASP A 94 -14.94 -15.99 14.11
CA ASP A 94 -13.90 -15.72 15.11
C ASP A 94 -12.63 -15.26 14.37
N VAL A 95 -12.44 -13.93 14.31
CA VAL A 95 -11.38 -13.30 13.51
C VAL A 95 -10.44 -12.56 14.45
N VAL A 96 -9.14 -12.86 14.32
CA VAL A 96 -8.07 -12.09 14.97
C VAL A 96 -7.36 -11.27 13.90
N LEU A 97 -7.35 -9.94 14.07
CA LEU A 97 -6.54 -9.05 13.25
C LEU A 97 -5.17 -8.87 13.91
N ALA A 98 -4.14 -9.46 13.33
CA ALA A 98 -2.77 -9.28 13.77
C ALA A 98 -2.13 -8.13 12.98
N PHE A 99 -1.52 -7.19 13.71
CA PHE A 99 -0.69 -6.14 13.14
C PHE A 99 0.74 -6.38 13.58
N ASP A 100 1.66 -6.45 12.62
CA ASP A 100 3.07 -6.33 12.88
C ASP A 100 3.48 -4.88 12.57
N TYR A 101 3.90 -4.15 13.59
CA TYR A 101 4.41 -2.79 13.45
C TYR A 101 5.85 -2.79 13.95
N THR A 102 6.76 -2.52 13.02
CA THR A 102 8.17 -2.29 13.33
C THR A 102 8.44 -0.82 13.09
N ASP A 103 8.94 -0.11 14.11
CA ASP A 103 9.47 1.23 13.95
C ASP A 103 10.86 1.09 13.30
N GLU A 104 10.99 1.55 12.06
CA GLU A 104 12.25 1.57 11.34
C GLU A 104 12.53 2.99 10.88
N ASP A 105 13.73 3.47 11.18
CA ASP A 105 14.19 4.74 10.66
C ASP A 105 14.33 4.62 9.14
N PHE A 106 13.53 5.40 8.41
CA PHE A 106 13.53 5.43 6.95
C PHE A 106 14.90 5.74 6.35
N TYR A 107 15.80 6.38 7.11
CA TYR A 107 17.19 6.63 6.70
C TYR A 107 18.22 5.91 7.57
N GLY A 108 17.79 5.02 8.47
CA GLY A 108 18.66 4.30 9.40
C GLY A 108 19.10 2.93 8.88
N ASP A 109 19.93 2.26 9.67
CA ASP A 109 20.36 0.89 9.39
C ASP A 109 19.18 -0.08 9.49
N VAL A 110 19.10 -1.09 8.61
CA VAL A 110 18.04 -2.12 8.61
C VAL A 110 18.05 -2.90 9.92
N GLN A 111 16.92 -2.88 10.67
CA GLN A 111 16.83 -3.51 12.01
C GLN A 111 15.88 -4.73 12.09
N GLY A 112 15.03 -4.98 11.09
CA GLY A 112 14.06 -6.09 11.10
C GLY A 112 14.60 -7.47 10.66
N MET A 113 14.11 -8.55 11.28
CA MET A 113 14.45 -9.95 10.92
C MET A 113 13.86 -10.41 9.58
N TRP A 114 12.85 -9.71 9.07
CA TRP A 114 12.04 -10.17 7.92
C TRP A 114 12.02 -9.21 6.74
N ILE A 115 12.59 -8.01 6.87
CA ILE A 115 12.72 -7.08 5.75
C ILE A 115 14.14 -7.23 5.22
N HIS A 116 14.25 -7.63 3.96
CA HIS A 116 15.56 -7.87 3.35
C HIS A 116 15.99 -6.63 2.57
N GLY A 117 17.19 -6.13 2.86
CA GLY A 117 17.88 -5.23 1.94
C GLY A 117 18.05 -5.90 0.57
N TRP A 118 17.93 -5.14 -0.51
CA TRP A 118 18.07 -5.68 -1.85
C TRP A 118 19.45 -6.33 -2.08
N ASN A 119 19.48 -7.52 -2.67
CA ASN A 119 20.75 -8.16 -3.05
C ASN A 119 21.18 -7.88 -4.51
N GLY A 120 20.47 -6.99 -5.22
CA GLY A 120 20.82 -6.58 -6.58
C GLY A 120 20.53 -7.61 -7.68
N LYS A 121 19.83 -8.71 -7.39
CA LYS A 121 19.54 -9.76 -8.38
C LYS A 121 18.09 -9.66 -8.87
N ASN A 122 17.94 -9.32 -10.14
CA ASN A 122 16.71 -9.48 -10.92
C ASN A 122 16.53 -10.93 -11.37
#